data_AF-A0A835I1F4-F1
#
_entry.id   AF-A0A835I1F4-F1
#
_cell.length_a   1.000
_cell.length_b   1.000
_cell.length_c   1.000
_cell.angle_alpha   90.00
_cell.angle_beta   90.00
_cell.angle_gamma   90.00
#
_symmetry.space_group_name_H-M   'P 1'
#
loop_
_entity.id
_entity.type
_entity.pdbx_description
1 polymer ?
#
loop_
_entity_poly.entity_id
_entity_poly.type
_entity_poly.pdbx_seq_one_letter_code
_entity_poly.pdbx_strand_id
1 'polypeptide(L)'
;MNKMVINHSDKLFITNDAGTIVNELEVQHPTTKILVLAGKAQQEEIGDGANLTISFSGELLQNAEELIWSRLHPSEIISGYTKAIAKAIELLDELVEEGSEIMDVRNKDEVVICMKAAVASKQYGQEDILCPLITNVSMVIIC
;
A
#
# COMPACT_ATOMS: atom_id res chain seq x y z
N MET A 1 5.11 -14.32 0.04
CA MET A 1 4.59 -15.62 0.55
C MET A 1 3.11 -15.48 0.84
N ASN A 2 2.28 -16.39 0.34
CA ASN A 2 0.84 -16.36 0.62
C ASN A 2 0.54 -16.81 2.05
N LYS A 3 -0.48 -16.21 2.65
CA LYS A 3 -1.01 -16.55 3.97
C LYS A 3 -2.36 -17.24 3.79
N MET A 4 -2.63 -18.20 4.68
CA MET A 4 -3.91 -18.86 4.78
C MET A 4 -4.75 -18.15 5.84
N VAL A 5 -5.95 -17.69 5.47
CA VAL A 5 -6.92 -17.05 6.37
C VAL A 5 -8.22 -17.83 6.31
N ILE A 6 -8.75 -18.21 7.47
CA ILE A 6 -10.08 -18.81 7.60
C ILE A 6 -10.92 -17.81 8.38
N ASN A 7 -11.99 -17.32 7.77
CA ASN A 7 -12.88 -16.35 8.41
C ASN A 7 -13.97 -17.06 9.24
N HIS A 8 -14.80 -16.28 9.93
CA HIS A 8 -15.88 -16.78 10.79
C HIS A 8 -17.01 -17.54 10.05
N SER A 9 -16.99 -17.50 8.71
CA SER A 9 -17.92 -18.22 7.85
C SER A 9 -17.29 -19.48 7.25
N ASP A 10 -16.18 -19.96 7.83
CA ASP A 10 -15.36 -21.09 7.36
C ASP A 10 -14.87 -20.94 5.91
N LYS A 11 -14.81 -19.72 5.37
CA LYS A 11 -14.24 -19.47 4.05
C LYS A 11 -12.73 -19.40 4.13
N LEU A 12 -12.09 -20.17 3.25
CA LEU A 12 -10.65 -20.23 3.10
C LEU A 12 -10.15 -19.22 2.06
N PHE A 13 -9.22 -18.36 2.46
CA PHE A 13 -8.50 -17.45 1.60
C PHE A 13 -7.01 -17.78 1.60
N ILE A 14 -6.39 -17.77 0.42
CA ILE A 14 -4.95 -17.93 0.26
C ILE A 14 -4.45 -16.70 -0.49
N THR A 15 -3.80 -15.78 0.22
CA THR A 15 -3.40 -14.48 -0.35
C THR A 15 -2.18 -13.89 0.36
N ASN A 16 -1.36 -13.12 -0.36
CA ASN A 16 -0.31 -12.28 0.20
C ASN A 16 -0.74 -10.80 0.37
N ASP A 17 -2.02 -10.52 0.12
CA ASP A 17 -2.59 -9.20 0.18
C ASP A 17 -3.03 -8.83 1.59
N ALA A 18 -2.34 -7.88 2.22
CA ALA A 18 -2.64 -7.47 3.59
C ALA A 18 -4.02 -6.87 3.70
N GLY A 19 -4.48 -6.09 2.70
CA GLY A 19 -5.84 -5.55 2.63
C GLY A 19 -6.88 -6.66 2.74
N THR A 20 -6.76 -7.69 1.90
CA THR A 20 -7.62 -8.88 1.96
C THR A 20 -7.52 -9.59 3.32
N ILE A 21 -6.31 -9.82 3.83
CA ILE A 21 -6.09 -10.50 5.11
C ILE A 21 -6.80 -9.76 6.24
N VAL A 22 -6.59 -8.45 6.39
CA VAL A 22 -7.16 -7.68 7.51
C VAL A 22 -8.68 -7.50 7.39
N ASN A 23 -9.23 -7.63 6.19
CA ASN A 23 -10.67 -7.54 5.95
C ASN A 23 -11.40 -8.83 6.37
N GLU A 24 -10.75 -9.98 6.15
CA GLU A 24 -11.31 -11.30 6.48
C GLU A 24 -11.03 -11.71 7.93
N LEU A 25 -10.06 -11.08 8.60
CA LEU A 25 -9.78 -11.27 10.02
C LEU A 25 -10.79 -10.52 10.90
N GLU A 26 -11.25 -11.18 11.96
CA GLU A 26 -12.10 -10.55 12.98
C GLU A 26 -11.25 -9.70 13.96
N VAL A 27 -10.95 -8.47 13.57
CA VAL A 27 -10.21 -7.53 14.42
C VAL A 27 -11.11 -6.92 15.49
N GLN A 28 -10.88 -7.32 16.75
CA GLN A 28 -11.64 -6.84 17.91
C GLN A 28 -11.06 -5.55 18.53
N HIS A 29 -9.75 -5.35 18.44
CA HIS A 29 -9.08 -4.24 19.11
C HIS A 29 -9.32 -2.90 18.37
N PRO A 30 -9.82 -1.84 19.05
CA PRO A 30 -10.24 -0.60 18.38
C PRO A 30 -9.08 0.12 17.68
N THR A 31 -7.87 0.13 18.27
CA THR A 31 -6.69 0.74 17.63
C THR A 31 -6.31 0.01 16.35
N THR A 32 -6.42 -1.32 16.34
CA THR A 32 -6.13 -2.13 15.16
C THR A 32 -7.19 -1.92 14.09
N LYS A 33 -8.45 -1.73 14.50
CA LYS A 33 -9.55 -1.40 13.57
C LYS A 33 -9.31 -0.11 12.80
N ILE A 34 -8.68 0.90 13.41
CA ILE A 34 -8.27 2.13 12.71
C ILE A 34 -7.26 1.82 11.61
N LEU A 35 -6.25 0.98 11.88
CA LEU A 35 -5.28 0.56 10.87
C LEU A 35 -5.91 -0.23 9.72
N VAL A 36 -6.87 -1.11 10.04
CA VAL A 36 -7.64 -1.83 9.01
C VAL A 36 -8.42 -0.86 8.13
N LEU A 37 -9.07 0.15 8.71
CA LEU A 37 -9.79 1.16 7.95
C LEU A 37 -8.86 2.00 7.07
N ALA A 38 -7.66 2.36 7.55
CA ALA A 38 -6.67 3.06 6.76
C ALA A 38 -6.19 2.22 5.55
N GLY A 39 -5.93 0.92 5.76
CA GLY A 39 -5.59 -0.01 4.68
C GLY A 39 -6.73 -0.19 3.66
N LYS A 40 -7.98 -0.26 4.13
CA LYS A 40 -9.17 -0.29 3.26
C LYS A 40 -9.31 0.99 2.43
N ALA A 41 -9.18 2.16 3.06
CA ALA A 41 -9.25 3.45 2.37
C ALA A 41 -8.17 3.55 1.27
N GLN A 42 -6.93 3.15 1.58
CA GLN A 42 -5.85 3.10 0.59
C GLN A 42 -6.19 2.18 -0.60
N GLN A 43 -6.77 1.01 -0.34
CA GLN A 43 -7.18 0.07 -1.37
C GLN A 43 -8.35 0.59 -2.22
N GLU A 44 -9.30 1.31 -1.62
CA GLU A 44 -10.46 1.87 -2.31
C GLU A 44 -10.13 3.11 -3.15
N GLU A 45 -9.26 3.99 -2.65
CA GLU A 45 -8.93 5.26 -3.31
C GLU A 45 -7.80 5.12 -4.34
N ILE A 46 -6.73 4.39 -4.00
CA ILE A 46 -5.51 4.29 -4.81
C ILE A 46 -5.40 2.94 -5.51
N GLY A 47 -5.92 1.87 -4.88
CA GLY A 47 -5.86 0.52 -5.44
C GLY A 47 -4.55 -0.24 -5.18
N ASP A 48 -3.51 0.43 -4.69
CA ASP A 48 -2.22 -0.15 -4.30
C ASP A 48 -1.70 0.48 -3.00
N GLY A 49 -0.71 -0.17 -2.38
CA GLY A 49 -0.02 0.33 -1.19
C GLY A 49 -0.66 -0.06 0.14
N ALA A 50 -1.80 -0.78 0.15
CA ALA A 50 -2.45 -1.21 1.39
C ALA A 50 -1.49 -2.01 2.32
N ASN A 51 -0.63 -2.85 1.73
CA ASN A 51 0.42 -3.58 2.46
C ASN A 51 1.41 -2.63 3.14
N LEU A 52 1.86 -1.59 2.41
CA LEU A 52 2.77 -0.59 2.94
C LEU A 52 2.10 0.21 4.04
N THR A 53 0.87 0.71 3.82
CA THR A 53 0.13 1.47 4.82
C THR A 53 0.02 0.73 6.15
N ILE A 54 -0.33 -0.56 6.13
CA ILE A 54 -0.45 -1.37 7.35
C ILE A 54 0.90 -1.63 8.00
N SER A 55 1.90 -2.09 7.23
CA SER A 55 3.22 -2.45 7.79
C SER A 55 4.00 -1.23 8.27
N PHE A 56 4.01 -0.14 7.50
CA PHE A 56 4.66 1.11 7.85
C PHE A 56 4.03 1.76 9.09
N SER A 57 2.70 1.71 9.22
CA SER A 57 2.04 2.20 10.44
C SER A 57 2.42 1.37 11.67
N GLY A 58 2.55 0.05 11.53
CA GLY A 58 3.04 -0.82 12.61
C GLY A 58 4.45 -0.44 13.06
N GLU A 59 5.35 -0.21 12.10
CA GLU A 59 6.72 0.23 12.36
C GLU A 59 6.77 1.60 13.05
N LEU A 60 5.97 2.58 12.60
CA LEU A 60 5.88 3.89 13.24
C LEU A 60 5.38 3.82 14.69
N LEU A 61 4.44 2.91 14.97
CA LEU A 61 3.92 2.67 16.32
C LEU A 61 4.97 2.02 17.22
N GLN A 62 5.73 1.05 16.71
CA GLN A 62 6.83 0.42 17.44
C GLN A 62 7.92 1.44 17.78
N ASN A 63 8.32 2.27 16.82
CA ASN A 63 9.28 3.36 17.07
C ASN A 63 8.72 4.40 18.07
N ALA A 64 7.42 4.69 18.02
CA ALA A 64 6.78 5.58 18.99
C ALA A 64 6.81 5.00 20.42
N GLU A 65 6.65 3.68 20.58
CA GLU A 65 6.77 3.01 21.88
C GLU A 65 8.16 3.23 22.50
N GLU A 66 9.23 3.09 21.73
CA GLU A 66 10.61 3.32 22.19
C GLU A 66 10.84 4.78 22.65
N LEU A 67 10.27 5.74 21.92
CA LEU A 67 10.34 7.16 22.28
C LEU A 67 9.55 7.45 23.57
N ILE A 68 8.41 6.82 23.76
CA ILE A 68 7.62 6.92 25.00
C ILE A 68 8.41 6.36 26.19
N TRP A 69 9.09 5.22 26.03
CA TRP A 69 9.98 4.67 27.07
C TRP A 69 11.15 5.60 27.39
N SER A 70 11.61 6.36 26.40
CA SER A 70 12.61 7.44 26.55
C SER A 70 12.03 8.73 27.16
N ARG A 71 10.78 8.68 27.65
CA ARG A 71 10.04 9.78 28.30
C ARG A 71 9.68 10.96 27.40
N LEU A 72 9.62 10.78 26.08
CA LEU A 72 9.02 11.79 25.20
C LEU A 72 7.50 11.79 25.36
N HIS A 73 6.90 12.98 25.39
CA HIS A 73 5.45 13.09 25.44
C HIS A 73 4.84 12.73 24.06
N PRO A 74 3.72 11.98 23.97
CA PRO A 74 3.11 11.62 22.70
C PRO A 74 2.85 12.80 21.75
N SER A 75 2.50 13.97 22.28
CA SER A 75 2.31 15.20 21.48
C SER A 75 3.59 15.65 20.75
N GLU A 76 4.76 15.44 21.36
CA GLU A 76 6.04 15.77 20.74
C GLU A 76 6.38 14.77 19.63
N ILE A 77 6.09 13.49 19.84
CA ILE A 77 6.26 12.44 18.83
C ILE A 77 5.38 12.73 17.62
N ILE A 78 4.09 13.04 17.84
CA ILE A 78 3.16 13.43 16.78
C ILE A 78 3.71 14.64 16.02
N SER A 79 4.15 15.70 16.72
CA SER A 79 4.75 16.87 16.07
C SER A 79 5.99 16.52 15.25
N GLY A 80 6.85 15.62 15.76
CA GLY A 80 8.01 15.10 15.06
C GLY A 80 7.64 14.36 13.77
N TYR A 81 6.68 13.43 13.84
CA TYR A 81 6.18 12.71 12.68
C TYR A 81 5.50 13.63 11.65
N THR A 82 4.77 14.66 12.09
CA THR A 82 4.19 15.67 11.18
C THR A 82 5.27 16.49 10.45
N LYS A 83 6.39 16.79 11.10
CA LYS A 83 7.53 17.43 10.42
C LYS A 83 8.24 16.46 9.47
N ALA A 84 8.39 15.21 9.89
CA ALA A 84 9.04 14.16 9.10
C ALA A 84 8.27 13.88 7.80
N ILE A 85 6.92 13.79 7.84
CA ILE A 85 6.11 13.58 6.64
C ILE A 85 6.24 14.74 5.66
N ALA A 86 6.23 15.99 6.13
CA ALA A 86 6.43 17.16 5.28
C ALA A 86 7.79 17.09 4.57
N LYS A 87 8.85 16.76 5.31
CA LYS A 87 10.18 16.62 4.71
C LYS A 87 10.30 15.41 3.78
N ALA A 88 9.65 14.30 4.10
CA ALA A 88 9.65 13.11 3.26
C ALA A 88 9.01 13.39 1.90
N ILE A 89 7.90 14.14 1.86
CA ILE A 89 7.25 14.54 0.59
C ILE A 89 8.18 15.41 -0.25
N GLU A 90 8.83 16.42 0.35
CA GLU A 90 9.82 17.25 -0.36
C GLU A 90 10.94 16.41 -0.98
N LEU A 91 11.45 15.43 -0.22
CA LEU A 91 12.53 14.55 -0.70
C LEU A 91 12.05 13.59 -1.79
N LEU A 92 10.80 13.11 -1.72
CA LEU A 92 10.25 12.25 -2.77
C LEU A 92 10.15 12.99 -4.11
N ASP A 93 9.77 14.27 -4.10
CA ASP A 93 9.74 15.10 -5.30
C ASP A 93 11.14 15.27 -5.92
N GLU A 94 12.20 15.32 -5.10
CA GLU A 94 13.60 15.39 -5.55
C GLU A 94 14.13 14.05 -6.09
N LEU A 95 13.49 12.92 -5.75
CA LEU A 95 13.92 11.57 -6.10
C LEU A 95 13.19 11.00 -7.33
N VAL A 96 12.28 11.76 -7.93
CA VAL A 96 11.60 11.36 -9.17
C VAL A 96 12.63 11.31 -10.30
N GLU A 97 12.70 10.17 -10.99
CA GLU A 97 13.60 10.00 -12.15
C GLU A 97 13.16 10.90 -13.30
N GLU A 98 14.12 11.58 -13.93
CA GLU A 98 13.85 12.51 -15.03
C GLU A 98 13.15 11.80 -16.19
N GLY A 99 12.01 12.34 -16.62
CA GLY A 99 11.14 11.74 -17.64
C GLY A 99 10.10 10.74 -17.13
N SER A 100 10.02 10.51 -15.81
CA SER A 100 8.98 9.68 -15.17
C SER A 100 7.88 10.49 -14.46
N GLU A 101 7.97 11.82 -14.51
CA GLU A 101 7.09 12.74 -13.78
C GLU A 101 5.65 12.71 -14.30
N ILE A 102 5.49 12.43 -15.60
CA ILE A 102 4.20 12.39 -16.27
C ILE A 102 4.16 11.13 -17.13
N MET A 103 3.24 10.24 -16.79
CA MET A 103 2.90 9.09 -17.62
C MET A 103 1.75 9.46 -18.56
N ASP A 104 1.92 9.27 -19.87
CA ASP A 104 0.80 9.33 -20.80
C ASP A 104 -0.06 8.07 -20.67
N VAL A 105 -1.21 8.21 -20.02
CA VAL A 105 -2.20 7.13 -19.84
C VAL A 105 -2.76 6.58 -21.15
N ARG A 106 -2.53 7.25 -22.29
CA ARG A 106 -2.89 6.77 -23.64
C ARG A 106 -1.72 6.08 -24.34
N ASN A 107 -0.49 6.21 -23.84
CA ASN A 107 0.65 5.49 -24.35
C ASN A 107 0.72 4.11 -23.70
N LYS A 108 0.52 3.07 -24.52
CA LYS A 108 0.44 1.70 -24.03
C LYS A 108 1.74 1.23 -23.40
N ASP A 109 2.86 1.62 -23.98
CA ASP A 109 4.16 1.13 -23.52
C ASP A 109 4.53 1.72 -22.17
N GLU A 110 4.21 3.00 -21.93
CA GLU A 110 4.41 3.67 -20.64
C GLU A 110 3.54 3.03 -19.53
N VAL A 111 2.25 2.83 -19.80
CA VAL A 111 1.35 2.19 -18.83
C VAL A 111 1.77 0.76 -18.51
N VAL A 112 2.21 -0.01 -19.52
CA VAL A 112 2.72 -1.38 -19.31
C VAL A 112 3.92 -1.36 -18.39
N ILE A 113 4.90 -0.46 -18.60
CA ILE A 113 6.10 -0.34 -17.78
C ILE A 113 5.74 -0.08 -16.32
N CYS A 114 4.86 0.88 -16.04
CA CYS A 114 4.46 1.23 -14.68
C CYS A 114 3.69 0.09 -13.98
N MET A 115 2.90 -0.69 -14.72
CA MET A 115 2.14 -1.82 -14.15
C MET A 115 2.99 -3.04 -13.81
N LYS A 116 4.19 -3.21 -14.40
CA LYS A 116 4.99 -4.43 -14.23
C LYS A 116 5.28 -4.72 -12.76
N ALA A 117 5.68 -3.70 -12.00
CA ALA A 117 6.01 -3.86 -10.59
C ALA A 117 4.80 -4.35 -9.77
N ALA A 118 3.64 -3.73 -9.97
CA ALA A 118 2.40 -4.09 -9.28
C ALA A 118 1.97 -5.53 -9.62
N VAL A 119 1.97 -5.91 -10.90
CA VAL A 119 1.60 -7.26 -11.35
C VAL A 119 2.60 -8.31 -10.85
N ALA A 120 3.90 -8.04 -10.96
CA ALA A 120 4.95 -8.97 -10.53
C ALA A 120 4.90 -9.26 -9.02
N SER A 121 4.39 -8.33 -8.20
CA SER A 121 4.22 -8.55 -6.76
C SER A 121 3.21 -9.66 -6.40
N LYS A 122 2.31 -10.00 -7.34
CA LYS A 122 1.26 -11.02 -7.18
C LYS A 122 1.41 -12.20 -8.13
N GLN A 123 1.81 -11.94 -9.37
CA GLN A 123 1.91 -12.89 -10.49
C GLN A 123 3.30 -12.85 -11.12
N TYR A 124 4.32 -13.05 -10.28
CA TYR A 124 5.72 -13.02 -10.69
C TYR A 124 6.00 -13.97 -11.86
N GLY A 125 6.70 -13.47 -12.88
CA GLY A 125 7.05 -14.19 -14.11
C GLY A 125 5.92 -14.24 -15.15
N GLN A 126 4.79 -13.58 -14.91
CA GLN A 126 3.66 -13.49 -15.84
C GLN A 126 3.38 -12.04 -16.29
N GLU A 127 4.12 -11.06 -15.78
CA GLU A 127 3.95 -9.64 -16.07
C GLU A 127 3.99 -9.31 -17.57
N ASP A 128 4.88 -9.94 -18.34
CA ASP A 128 5.00 -9.67 -19.78
C ASP A 128 3.78 -10.14 -20.58
N ILE A 129 3.02 -11.12 -20.06
CA ILE A 129 1.78 -11.61 -20.67
C ILE A 129 0.59 -10.79 -20.15
N LEU A 130 0.54 -10.56 -18.83
CA LEU A 130 -0.61 -9.96 -18.17
C LEU A 130 -0.69 -8.44 -18.35
N CYS A 131 0.44 -7.72 -18.26
CA CYS A 131 0.43 -6.26 -18.34
C CYS A 131 -0.15 -5.75 -19.67
N PRO A 132 0.25 -6.24 -20.86
CA PRO A 132 -0.34 -5.77 -22.12
C PRO A 132 -1.85 -6.03 -22.23
N LEU A 133 -2.34 -7.15 -21.67
CA LEU A 133 -3.76 -7.49 -21.68
C LEU A 133 -4.56 -6.56 -20.76
N ILE A 134 -4.06 -6.34 -19.53
CA ILE A 134 -4.70 -5.45 -18.56
C ILE A 134 -4.71 -4.01 -19.11
N THR A 135 -3.59 -3.52 -19.64
CA THR A 135 -3.50 -2.16 -20.22
C THR A 135 -4.51 -1.95 -21.34
N ASN A 136 -4.67 -2.93 -22.25
CA ASN A 136 -5.67 -2.85 -23.32
C ASN A 136 -7.09 -2.65 -22.76
N VAL A 137 -7.46 -3.37 -21.70
CA VAL A 137 -8.78 -3.25 -21.08
C VAL A 137 -8.93 -1.89 -20.38
N SER A 138 -7.92 -1.47 -19.61
CA SER A 138 -7.93 -0.19 -18.90
C SER A 138 -8.08 1.00 -19.84
N MET A 139 -7.40 0.98 -21.00
CA MET A 139 -7.48 2.04 -22.00
C MET A 139 -8.85 2.19 -22.65
N VAL A 140 -9.61 1.10 -22.78
CA VAL A 140 -10.99 1.14 -23.29
C VAL A 140 -11.95 1.82 -22.31
N ILE A 141 -11.65 1.78 -21.01
CA ILE A 141 -12.48 2.39 -19.96
C ILE A 141 -12.15 3.88 -19.78
N ILE A 142 -10.89 4.26 -20.01
CA ILE A 142 -10.40 5.65 -19.86
C ILE A 142 -10.75 6.52 -21.09
N CYS A 143 -11.01 5.91 -22.25
CA CYS A 143 -11.48 6.60 -23.47
C CYS A 143 -13.01 6.69 -23.53
#